data_AF-A0A7V4MRY6-F1
#
_entry.id   AF-A0A7V4MRY6-F1
#
_cell.length_a   1.000
_cell.length_b   1.000
_cell.length_c   1.000
_cell.angle_alpha   90.00
_cell.angle_beta   90.00
_cell.angle_gamma   90.00
#
_symmetry.space_group_name_H-M   'P 1'
#
loop_
_entity.id
_entity.type
_entity.pdbx_description
1 polymer ?
#
loop_
_entity_poly.entity_id
_entity_poly.type
_entity_poly.pdbx_seq_one_letter_code
_entity_poly.pdbx_strand_id
1 'polypeptide(L)' 'MVEDQVPVSRNSQIEVTLTDGGGARYSPDTGKLVWEITLQPNAMRRLNFAYEIKYPKGRQIAH' A
#
# COMPACT_ATOMS: atom_id res chain seq x y z
N MET A 1 -3.71 -2.17 17.04
CA MET A 1 -3.32 -2.47 15.63
C MET A 1 -3.76 -1.33 14.75
N VAL A 2 -3.04 -1.05 13.67
CA VAL A 2 -3.41 -0.06 12.65
C VAL A 2 -3.59 -0.81 11.34
N GLU A 3 -4.64 -0.47 10.60
CA GLU A 3 -4.99 -1.10 9.33
C GLU A 3 -5.16 0.00 8.28
N ASP A 4 -4.57 -0.21 7.11
CA ASP A 4 -4.70 0.67 5.94
C ASP A 4 -4.87 -0.18 4.68
N GLN A 5 -5.21 0.45 3.56
CA GLN A 5 -5.45 -0.23 2.30
C GLN A 5 -4.87 0.57 1.15
N VAL A 6 -4.00 -0.09 0.38
CA VAL A 6 -3.55 0.40 -0.91
C VAL A 6 -4.49 -0.06 -2.01
N PRO A 7 -4.68 0.77 -3.06
CA PRO A 7 -5.52 0.40 -4.19
C PRO A 7 -4.93 -0.84 -4.86
N VAL A 8 -5.71 -1.92 -4.93
CA VAL A 8 -5.42 -3.09 -5.77
C VAL A 8 -6.17 -3.00 -7.07
N SER A 9 -5.44 -3.14 -8.17
CA SER A 9 -6.06 -3.16 -9.48
C SER A 9 -6.53 -4.56 -9.84
N ARG A 10 -7.76 -4.63 -10.31
CA ARG A 10 -8.33 -5.84 -10.92
C ARG A 10 -7.80 -6.11 -12.33
N ASN A 11 -7.17 -5.11 -12.93
CA ASN A 11 -6.48 -5.26 -14.20
C ASN A 11 -5.10 -5.86 -13.95
N SER A 12 -4.84 -7.04 -14.52
CA SER A 12 -3.53 -7.71 -14.49
C SER A 12 -2.38 -6.91 -15.10
N GLN A 13 -2.69 -5.76 -15.73
CA GLN A 13 -1.69 -4.84 -16.27
C GLN A 13 -1.20 -3.81 -15.25
N ILE A 14 -1.95 -3.59 -14.16
CA ILE A 14 -1.57 -2.64 -13.13
C ILE A 14 -0.96 -3.43 -11.96
N GLU A 15 0.35 -3.27 -11.77
CA GLU A 15 1.13 -3.97 -10.77
C GLU A 15 1.37 -3.02 -9.59
N VAL A 16 0.90 -3.43 -8.41
CA VAL A 16 1.02 -2.64 -7.18
C VAL A 16 2.03 -3.33 -6.29
N THR A 17 3.19 -2.69 -6.13
CA THR A 17 4.33 -3.24 -5.40
C THR A 17 4.58 -2.41 -4.17
N LEU A 18 4.47 -3.04 -2.99
CA LEU A 18 4.86 -2.39 -1.75
C LEU A 18 6.38 -2.25 -1.71
N THR A 19 6.88 -1.03 -1.76
CA THR A 19 8.32 -0.74 -1.74
C THR A 19 8.84 -0.66 -0.32
N ASP A 20 8.06 -0.08 0.59
CA ASP A 20 8.35 -0.05 2.01
C ASP A 20 7.04 -0.15 2.82
N GLY A 21 6.91 -1.17 3.66
CA GLY A 21 5.72 -1.35 4.48
C GLY A 21 5.81 -0.73 5.86
N GLY A 22 6.93 -0.12 6.26
CA GLY A 22 7.15 0.34 7.64
C GLY A 22 6.93 -0.73 8.72
N GLY A 23 7.03 -2.02 8.36
CA GLY A 23 6.71 -3.15 9.24
C GLY A 23 5.26 -3.65 9.22
N ALA A 24 4.43 -3.22 8.25
CA ALA A 24 3.11 -3.81 8.04
C ALA A 24 3.17 -5.19 7.38
N ARG A 25 2.20 -6.03 7.71
CA ARG A 25 1.82 -7.19 6.89
C ARG A 25 1.06 -6.70 5.67
N TYR A 26 1.64 -6.88 4.48
CA TYR A 26 1.02 -6.55 3.21
C TYR A 26 0.36 -7.77 2.57
N SER A 27 -0.89 -7.61 2.14
CA SER A 27 -1.64 -8.62 1.40
C SER A 27 -1.85 -8.14 -0.05
N PRO A 28 -1.08 -8.66 -1.04
CA PRO A 28 -1.15 -8.22 -2.43
C PRO A 28 -2.51 -8.49 -3.10
N ASP A 29 -3.23 -9.52 -2.65
CA ASP A 29 -4.54 -9.89 -3.20
C ASP A 29 -5.64 -8.85 -2.90
N THR A 30 -5.55 -8.18 -1.75
CA THR A 30 -6.58 -7.23 -1.28
C THR A 30 -6.05 -5.81 -1.09
N GLY A 31 -4.74 -5.62 -1.14
CA GLY A 31 -4.07 -4.35 -0.87
C GLY A 31 -4.03 -3.98 0.60
N LYS A 32 -4.25 -4.93 1.51
CA LYS A 32 -4.34 -4.62 2.95
C LYS A 32 -2.96 -4.48 3.56
N LEU A 33 -2.81 -3.46 4.41
CA LEU A 33 -1.62 -3.21 5.23
C LEU A 33 -2.02 -3.24 6.70
N VAL A 34 -1.35 -4.09 7.49
CA VAL A 34 -1.66 -4.25 8.92
C VAL A 34 -0.40 -4.07 9.75
N TRP A 35 -0.38 -3.05 10.61
CA TRP A 35 0.70 -2.82 11.57
C TRP A 35 0.29 -3.27 12.98
N GLU A 36 1.06 -4.20 13.54
CA GLU A 36 0.96 -4.60 14.94
C GLU A 36 1.83 -3.67 15.81
N ILE A 37 1.24 -2.57 16.23
CA ILE A 37 1.90 -1.56 17.05
C ILE A 37 1.46 -1.69 18.50
N THR A 38 2.44 -1.86 19.38
CA THR A 38 2.29 -1.67 20.82
C THR A 38 2.87 -0.30 21.18
N LEU A 39 2.01 0.61 21.63
CA LEU A 39 2.38 1.97 22.06
C LEU A 39 2.24 2.05 23.58
N GLN A 40 3.25 2.64 24.22
CA GLN A 40 3.17 2.98 25.64
C GLN A 40 2.32 4.26 25.84
N PRO A 41 1.77 4.49 27.04
CA PRO A 41 1.09 5.75 27.36
C PRO A 41 2.01 6.94 27.05
N ASN A 42 1.50 7.96 26.35
CA ASN A 42 2.24 9.13 25.85
C ASN A 42 3.35 8.85 24.80
N ALA A 43 3.48 7.63 24.28
CA ALA A 43 4.37 7.37 23.15
C ALA A 43 3.73 7.83 21.83
N MET A 44 4.55 8.40 20.95
CA MET A 44 4.17 8.72 19.57
C MET A 44 5.04 7.89 18.62
N ARG A 45 4.41 7.13 17.72
CA ARG A 45 5.12 6.32 16.72
C ARG A 45 4.68 6.76 15.34
N ARG A 46 5.66 7.04 14.48
CA ARG A 46 5.44 7.44 13.09
C ARG A 46 5.62 6.21 12.20
N LEU A 47 4.56 5.83 11.51
CA LEU A 47 4.60 4.78 10.49
C LEU A 47 4.75 5.46 9.14
N ASN A 48 5.77 5.06 8.39
CA ASN A 48 5.93 5.47 7.00
C ASN A 48 5.79 4.22 6.15
N PHE A 49 5.12 4.34 5.01
CA PHE A 49 5.06 3.28 4.01
C PHE A 49 5.06 3.91 2.63
N ALA A 50 5.55 3.16 1.65
CA ALA A 50 5.64 3.54 0.26
C ALA A 50 5.21 2.35 -0.61
N TYR A 51 4.45 2.66 -1.65
CA TYR A 51 4.04 1.69 -2.65
C TYR A 51 4.21 2.30 -4.04
N GLU A 52 4.58 1.46 -4.99
CA GLU A 52 4.72 1.82 -6.40
C GLU A 52 3.56 1.22 -7.18
N ILE A 53 2.90 2.07 -7.98
CA ILE A 53 1.86 1.65 -8.92
C ILE A 53 2.46 1.70 -10.31
N LYS A 54 2.69 0.54 -10.91
CA LYS A 54 3.00 0.42 -12.33
C LYS A 54 1.71 0.23 -13.10
N TYR A 55 1.43 1.12 -14.03
CA TYR A 55 0.29 1.01 -14.95
C TYR A 55 0.81 1.09 -16.39
N PRO A 56 0.17 0.40 -17.35
CA PRO A 56 0.56 0.49 -18.75
C PRO A 56 0.20 1.88 -19.28
N LYS A 57 1.19 2.63 -19.79
CA LYS A 57 0.92 3.83 -20.60
C LYS A 57 0.33 3.38 -21.94
N GLY A 58 -1.00 3.50 -22.10
CA GLY A 58 -1.63 2.90 -23.28
C GLY A 58 -3.07 3.32 -23.58
N ARG A 59 -3.41 4.61 -23.45
CA ARG A 59 -4.42 5.24 -24.33
C ARG A 59 -4.30 6.76 -24.28
N GLN A 60 -3.67 7.34 -25.30
CA GLN A 60 -4.02 8.70 -25.72
C GLN A 60 -5.51 8.67 -26.05
N ILE A 61 -6.32 9.35 -25.24
CA ILE A 61 -7.53 9.95 -25.79
C ILE A 61 -7.04 11.14 -26.61
N ALA A 62 -6.81 10.90 -27.91
CA ALA A 62 -6.93 11.97 -28.87
C ALA A 62 -8.41 12.36 -28.87
N HIS A 63 -8.71 13.56 -28.39
CA HIS A 63 -9.86 14.29 -28.89
C HIS A 63 -9.36 15.37 -29.83
#